data_AF-A0AAU6Q8G3-F1
#
_entry.id   AF-A0AAU6Q8G3-F1
#
_cell.length_a   1.000
_cell.length_b   1.000
_cell.length_c   1.000
_cell.angle_alpha   90.00
_cell.angle_beta   90.00
_cell.angle_gamma   90.00
#
_symmetry.space_group_name_H-M   'P 1'
#
loop_
_entity.id
_entity.type
_entity.pdbx_description
1 polymer ?
#
loop_
_entity_poly.entity_id
_entity_poly.type
_entity_poly.pdbx_seq_one_letter_code
_entity_poly.pdbx_strand_id
1 'polypeptide(L)'
;MTKHLTTLSTEGEVPRTLHIDAGWDRPCGHFYLNVEDLAAPEDERLVYASIYDPALFAAGRGSFFGGLTLEELTSKAQALGLTLPPAMVDAMNEDARLDRGNAVTIW
;
A
#
# COMPACT_ATOMS: atom_id res chain seq x y z
N MET A 1 -3.65 12.17 -4.61
CA MET A 1 -3.64 10.80 -4.07
C MET A 1 -5.02 10.43 -3.52
N THR A 2 -5.53 9.23 -3.80
CA THR A 2 -6.62 8.60 -3.02
C THR A 2 -6.01 7.69 -1.95
N LYS A 3 -6.70 7.54 -0.82
CA LYS A 3 -6.27 6.71 0.31
C LYS A 3 -7.33 5.69 0.65
N HIS A 4 -6.89 4.46 0.87
CA HIS A 4 -7.67 3.34 1.36
C HIS A 4 -7.00 2.89 2.65
N LEU A 5 -7.72 3.08 3.76
CA LEU A 5 -7.22 2.81 5.10
C LEU A 5 -7.92 1.57 5.65
N THR A 6 -7.16 0.64 6.20
CA THR A 6 -7.71 -0.49 6.93
C THR A 6 -6.75 -0.97 8.02
N THR A 7 -7.21 -1.89 8.85
CA THR A 7 -6.38 -2.55 9.86
C THR A 7 -6.51 -4.04 9.68
N LEU A 8 -5.39 -4.72 9.50
CA LEU A 8 -5.34 -6.15 9.21
C LEU A 8 -4.46 -6.87 10.21
N SER A 9 -4.80 -8.12 10.51
CA SER A 9 -3.95 -8.99 11.31
C SER A 9 -3.07 -9.84 10.39
N THR A 10 -1.78 -9.98 10.73
CA THR A 10 -0.87 -10.89 10.04
C THR A 10 -1.18 -12.34 10.41
N GLU A 11 -1.08 -13.25 9.44
CA GLU A 11 -1.12 -14.68 9.71
C GLU A 11 0.27 -15.14 10.20
N GLY A 12 0.40 -15.56 11.47
CA GLY A 12 1.68 -15.99 12.05
C GLY A 12 1.58 -16.44 13.51
N GLU A 13 2.67 -16.97 14.08
CA GLU A 13 2.74 -17.44 15.47
C GLU A 13 2.48 -16.33 16.50
N VAL A 14 2.84 -15.10 16.15
CA VAL A 14 2.49 -13.89 16.91
C VAL A 14 1.69 -12.96 16.00
N PRO A 15 0.35 -12.97 16.09
CA PRO A 15 -0.49 -12.07 15.32
C PRO A 15 -0.15 -10.62 15.62
N ARG A 16 0.10 -9.82 14.57
CA ARG A 16 0.27 -8.36 14.68
C ARG A 16 -0.89 -7.67 14.00
N THR A 17 -1.34 -6.56 14.58
CA THR A 17 -2.38 -5.72 14.01
C THR A 17 -1.72 -4.55 13.31
N LEU A 18 -1.72 -4.58 11.98
CA LEU A 18 -1.04 -3.61 11.15
C LEU A 18 -2.04 -2.64 10.52
N HIS A 19 -1.72 -1.35 10.58
CA HIS A 19 -2.40 -0.29 9.89
C HIS A 19 -1.89 -0.20 8.45
N ILE A 20 -2.81 -0.15 7.50
CA ILE A 20 -2.53 -0.12 6.07
C ILE A 20 -3.01 1.21 5.49
N ASP A 21 -2.11 1.95 4.84
CA ASP A 21 -2.43 3.12 4.00
C ASP A 21 -1.95 2.83 2.57
N ALA A 22 -2.90 2.63 1.65
CA ALA A 22 -2.63 2.30 0.27
C ALA A 22 -3.54 3.08 -0.68
N GLY A 23 -3.14 3.26 -1.93
CA GLY A 23 -4.01 3.90 -2.91
C GLY A 23 -3.32 4.33 -4.20
N TRP A 24 -4.02 5.19 -4.95
CA TRP A 24 -3.55 5.74 -6.22
C TRP A 24 -2.94 7.13 -6.02
N ASP A 25 -1.70 7.32 -6.48
CA ASP A 25 -1.07 8.64 -6.50
C ASP A 25 -1.15 9.28 -7.89
N ARG A 26 -2.27 9.96 -8.16
CA ARG A 26 -2.52 10.66 -9.43
C ARG A 26 -1.33 11.50 -9.95
N PRO A 27 -0.72 12.41 -9.16
CA PRO A 27 0.47 13.15 -9.60
C PRO A 27 1.62 12.28 -10.11
N CYS A 28 1.82 11.10 -9.51
CA CYS A 28 2.95 10.23 -9.81
C CYS A 28 2.59 9.08 -10.77
N GLY A 29 1.30 8.82 -11.00
CA GLY A 29 0.83 7.82 -11.96
C GLY A 29 1.05 6.37 -11.53
N HIS A 30 1.11 6.09 -10.23
CA HIS A 30 1.34 4.76 -9.69
C HIS A 30 0.67 4.55 -8.32
N PHE A 31 0.66 3.29 -7.86
CA PHE A 31 0.16 2.94 -6.54
C PHE A 31 1.24 3.11 -5.46
N TYR A 32 0.79 3.22 -4.21
CA TYR A 32 1.64 3.21 -3.03
C TYR A 32 1.06 2.29 -1.96
N LEU A 33 1.93 1.85 -1.06
CA LEU A 33 1.58 1.05 0.10
C LEU A 33 2.49 1.47 1.27
N ASN A 34 1.87 1.78 2.39
CA ASN A 34 2.50 2.00 3.68
C ASN A 34 1.84 1.08 4.71
N VAL A 35 2.66 0.48 5.56
CA VAL A 35 2.26 -0.48 6.59
C VAL A 35 2.93 -0.10 7.90
N GLU A 36 2.12 0.08 8.93
CA GLU A 36 2.57 0.48 10.26
C GLU A 36 2.07 -0.50 11.34
N ASP A 37 2.91 -0.82 12.31
CA ASP A 37 2.52 -1.52 13.53
C ASP A 37 2.25 -0.50 14.64
N LEU A 38 0.97 -0.16 14.85
CA LEU A 38 0.60 0.88 15.81
C LEU A 38 0.84 0.47 17.28
N ALA A 39 1.08 -0.82 17.55
CA ALA A 39 1.43 -1.30 18.88
C ALA A 39 2.92 -1.11 19.20
N ALA A 40 3.77 -0.90 18.18
CA ALA A 40 5.20 -0.66 18.35
C ALA A 40 5.50 0.79 18.82
N PRO A 41 6.67 1.02 19.46
CA PRO A 41 7.21 2.35 19.69
C PRO A 41 7.27 3.17 18.40
N GLU A 42 7.08 4.50 18.48
CA GLU A 42 6.93 5.39 17.32
C GLU A 42 8.06 5.25 16.29
N ASP A 43 9.30 5.10 16.75
CA ASP A 43 10.50 4.91 15.95
C ASP A 43 10.60 3.53 15.28
N GLU A 44 9.79 2.57 15.70
CA GLU A 44 9.72 1.20 15.19
C GLU A 44 8.40 0.89 14.47
N ARG A 45 7.46 1.83 14.39
CA ARG A 45 6.12 1.59 13.79
C ARG A 45 6.19 1.24 12.32
N LEU A 46 7.12 1.82 11.58
CA LEU A 46 7.15 1.66 10.14
C LEU A 46 7.62 0.25 9.76
N VAL A 47 6.69 -0.59 9.29
CA VAL A 47 6.99 -1.93 8.80
C VAL A 47 7.43 -1.86 7.34
N TYR A 48 6.73 -1.06 6.54
CA TYR A 48 7.03 -0.89 5.12
C TYR A 48 6.49 0.45 4.62
N ALA A 49 7.27 1.12 3.76
CA ALA A 49 6.77 2.19 2.92
C ALA A 49 7.37 2.07 1.53
N SER A 50 6.50 2.10 0.52
CA SER A 50 6.90 2.03 -0.89
C SER A 50 7.96 3.06 -1.28
N ILE A 51 7.91 4.28 -0.72
CA ILE A 51 8.91 5.34 -0.99
C ILE A 51 10.34 4.98 -0.53
N TYR A 52 10.48 4.02 0.39
CA TYR A 52 11.78 3.55 0.87
C TYR A 52 12.19 2.19 0.28
N ASP A 53 11.40 1.61 -0.64
CA ASP A 53 11.77 0.36 -1.31
C ASP A 53 12.75 0.65 -2.46
N PRO A 54 14.05 0.32 -2.33
CA PRO A 54 15.06 0.62 -3.34
C PRO A 54 14.79 -0.10 -4.68
N ALA A 55 14.03 -1.20 -4.67
CA ALA A 55 13.68 -1.93 -5.89
C ALA A 55 12.79 -1.10 -6.83
N LEU A 56 12.08 -0.10 -6.31
CA LEU A 56 11.19 0.76 -7.09
C LEU A 56 11.92 1.89 -7.81
N PHE A 57 13.23 2.10 -7.54
CA PHE A 57 14.03 3.18 -8.14
C PHE A 57 14.94 2.71 -9.30
N ALA A 58 14.61 1.58 -9.92
CA ALA A 58 15.32 1.11 -11.11
C ALA A 58 14.88 1.91 -12.35
N ALA A 59 15.86 2.43 -13.11
CA ALA A 59 15.61 3.22 -14.32
C ALA A 59 14.75 2.51 -15.38
N GLY A 60 14.76 1.17 -15.42
CA GLY A 60 13.94 0.36 -16.32
C GLY A 60 12.43 0.37 -16.03
N ARG A 61 11.98 0.94 -14.91
CA ARG A 61 10.57 0.96 -14.50
C ARG A 61 9.71 2.02 -15.20
N GLY A 62 10.33 2.96 -15.91
CA GLY A 62 9.61 3.99 -16.67
C GLY A 62 8.65 4.80 -15.80
N SER A 63 7.36 4.79 -16.12
CA SER A 63 6.32 5.51 -15.38
C SER A 63 6.08 5.01 -13.95
N PHE A 64 6.56 3.81 -13.61
CA PHE A 64 6.46 3.25 -12.25
C PHE A 64 7.73 3.47 -11.42
N PHE A 65 8.58 4.41 -11.83
CA PHE A 65 9.73 4.81 -11.03
C PHE A 65 9.26 5.42 -9.70
N GLY A 66 9.68 4.83 -8.59
CA GLY A 66 9.28 5.25 -7.24
C GLY A 66 7.89 4.77 -6.80
N GLY A 67 7.26 3.86 -7.56
CA GLY A 67 5.90 3.40 -7.28
C GLY A 67 5.62 1.96 -7.66
N LEU A 68 4.44 1.49 -7.25
CA LEU A 68 3.99 0.12 -7.44
C LEU A 68 2.98 0.03 -8.60
N THR A 69 2.95 -1.10 -9.29
CA THR A 69 1.75 -1.57 -9.98
C THR A 69 0.74 -2.11 -8.95
N LEU A 70 -0.53 -2.29 -9.34
CA LEU A 70 -1.52 -2.89 -8.44
C LEU A 70 -1.14 -4.33 -8.05
N GLU A 71 -0.55 -5.09 -8.98
CA GLU A 71 -0.06 -6.46 -8.75
C GLU A 71 1.13 -6.49 -7.79
N GLU A 72 2.08 -5.56 -7.92
CA GLU A 72 3.20 -5.45 -7.00
C GLU A 72 2.71 -5.06 -5.60
N LEU A 73 1.74 -4.15 -5.51
CA LEU A 73 1.12 -3.75 -4.24
C LEU A 73 0.48 -4.94 -3.52
N THR A 74 -0.36 -5.72 -4.21
CA THR A 74 -1.01 -6.89 -3.61
C THR A 74 0.00 -7.98 -3.26
N SER A 75 1.00 -8.21 -4.10
CA SER A 75 2.09 -9.15 -3.84
C SER A 75 2.92 -8.74 -2.61
N LYS A 76 3.21 -7.44 -2.45
CA LYS A 76 3.92 -6.91 -1.27
C LYS A 76 3.11 -7.07 0.00
N ALA A 77 1.80 -6.79 -0.04
CA ALA A 77 0.92 -7.03 1.11
C ALA A 77 0.91 -8.52 1.51
N GLN A 78 0.78 -9.43 0.53
CA GLN A 78 0.82 -10.87 0.78
C GLN A 78 2.16 -11.33 1.35
N ALA A 79 3.29 -10.80 0.86
CA ALA A 79 4.61 -11.10 1.41
C ALA A 79 4.79 -10.63 2.87
N LEU A 80 4.01 -9.63 3.30
CA LEU A 80 3.92 -9.18 4.70
C LEU A 80 2.91 -9.99 5.53
N GLY A 81 2.31 -11.06 4.97
CA GLY A 81 1.30 -11.87 5.64
C GLY A 81 -0.07 -11.18 5.72
N LEU A 82 -0.35 -10.24 4.82
CA LEU A 82 -1.58 -9.45 4.80
C LEU A 82 -2.43 -9.79 3.56
N THR A 83 -3.73 -9.99 3.79
CA THR A 83 -4.71 -10.13 2.71
C THR A 83 -5.59 -8.88 2.66
N LEU A 84 -5.38 -8.04 1.65
CA LEU A 84 -6.21 -6.85 1.45
C LEU A 84 -7.66 -7.24 1.12
N PRO A 85 -8.68 -6.52 1.64
CA PRO A 85 -10.07 -6.76 1.26
C PRO A 85 -10.25 -6.67 -0.26
N PRO A 86 -10.93 -7.63 -0.92
CA PRO A 86 -11.11 -7.59 -2.38
C PRO A 86 -11.75 -6.29 -2.87
N ALA A 87 -12.78 -5.81 -2.16
CA ALA A 87 -13.45 -4.56 -2.49
C ALA A 87 -12.53 -3.33 -2.39
N MET A 88 -11.53 -3.36 -1.50
CA MET A 88 -10.51 -2.32 -1.40
C MET A 88 -9.60 -2.31 -2.62
N VAL A 89 -9.17 -3.50 -3.09
CA VAL A 89 -8.35 -3.65 -4.29
C VAL A 89 -9.12 -3.18 -5.53
N ASP A 90 -10.39 -3.57 -5.66
CA ASP A 90 -11.27 -3.16 -6.76
C ASP A 90 -11.44 -1.63 -6.80
N ALA A 91 -11.63 -1.01 -5.63
CA ALA A 91 -11.78 0.44 -5.54
C ALA A 91 -10.49 1.20 -5.90
N MET A 92 -9.32 0.70 -5.48
CA MET A 92 -8.03 1.28 -5.90
C MET A 92 -7.84 1.18 -7.41
N ASN A 93 -8.20 0.04 -8.01
CA ASN A 93 -8.13 -0.15 -9.46
C ASN A 93 -9.03 0.84 -10.21
N GLU A 94 -10.26 1.04 -9.71
CA GLU A 94 -11.20 2.01 -10.27
C GLU A 94 -10.71 3.46 -10.12
N ASP A 95 -10.09 3.79 -8.99
CA ASP A 95 -9.49 5.11 -8.76
C ASP A 95 -8.35 5.39 -9.74
N ALA A 96 -7.50 4.40 -10.01
CA ALA A 96 -6.46 4.51 -11.04
C ALA A 96 -7.06 4.63 -12.45
N ARG A 97 -8.07 3.82 -12.78
CA ARG A 97 -8.76 3.85 -14.09
C ARG A 97 -9.40 5.20 -14.38
N LEU A 98 -9.95 5.84 -13.35
CA LEU A 98 -10.62 7.14 -13.45
C LEU A 98 -9.71 8.33 -13.16
N ASP A 99 -8.43 8.08 -12.86
CA ASP A 99 -7.46 9.08 -12.41
C ASP A 99 -7.99 9.98 -11.28
N ARG A 100 -8.57 9.35 -10.25
CA ARG A 100 -9.14 10.03 -9.09
C ARG A 100 -8.06 10.51 -8.13
N GLY A 101 -8.40 11.50 -7.30
CA GLY A 101 -7.52 11.99 -6.25
C GLY A 101 -8.31 12.66 -5.13
N ASN A 102 -7.64 12.93 -4.02
CA ASN A 102 -8.15 13.71 -2.88
C ASN A 102 -9.37 13.06 -2.20
N ALA A 103 -9.36 11.72 -2.10
CA ALA A 103 -10.39 10.94 -1.41
C ALA A 103 -9.75 10.02 -0.37
N VAL A 104 -10.45 9.78 0.74
CA VAL A 104 -10.06 8.83 1.79
C VAL A 104 -11.23 7.88 2.03
N THR A 105 -10.97 6.59 1.95
CA THR A 105 -11.94 5.51 2.21
C THR A 105 -11.43 4.63 3.33
N ILE A 106 -12.29 4.30 4.29
CA ILE A 106 -11.98 3.41 5.41
C ILE A 106 -12.74 2.10 5.18
N TRP A 107 -12.05 0.97 5.32
CA TRP A 107 -12.56 -0.38 5.08
C TRP A 107 -12.65 -1.17 6.38
#